data_AF-A0A2Z3I419-F1
#
_entry.id   AF-A0A2Z3I419-F1
#
_cell.length_a   1.000
_cell.length_b   1.000
_cell.length_c   1.000
_cell.angle_alpha   90.00
_cell.angle_beta   90.00
_cell.angle_gamma   90.00
#
_symmetry.space_group_name_H-M   'P 1'
#
loop_
_entity.id
_entity.type
_entity.pdbx_description
1 polymer ?
#
loop_
_entity_poly.entity_id
_entity_poly.type
_entity_poly.pdbx_seq_one_letter_code
_entity_poly.pdbx_strand_id
1 'polypeptide(L)'
;MLKKLLGKMGLTASVSHPTKEDIVIEGYITPQSAEQLLSTELRQAWLNHIWQHTSLSHEQFERLYLKPIQHYANLVQQFPASESHHHAYLGGLLDHGLELVGHVLKIRQGYLLPPGVPPKIKLFKVMRGLRLLLTRGYYMIWVK
;
A
#
# COMPACT_ATOMS: atom_id res chain seq x y z
N MET A 1 67.53 14.27 -28.35
CA MET A 1 66.90 14.55 -27.03
C MET A 1 65.72 15.47 -27.30
N LEU A 2 64.42 15.16 -27.20
CA LEU A 2 63.62 14.19 -26.44
C LEU A 2 62.53 13.58 -27.36
N LYS A 3 62.56 12.25 -27.58
CA LYS A 3 61.42 11.46 -28.13
C LYS A 3 60.58 10.83 -27.01
N LYS A 4 60.26 11.61 -25.97
CA LYS A 4 59.42 11.14 -24.85
C LYS A 4 58.46 12.24 -24.42
N LEU A 5 57.36 12.37 -25.17
CA LEU A 5 56.10 12.99 -24.71
C LEU A 5 54.95 12.61 -25.66
N LEU A 6 54.96 11.35 -26.10
CA LEU A 6 53.82 10.67 -26.72
C LEU A 6 53.14 9.86 -25.62
N GLY A 7 51.99 10.33 -25.15
CA GLY A 7 51.19 9.60 -24.20
C GLY A 7 50.13 10.46 -23.54
N LYS A 8 49.08 10.82 -24.30
CA LYS A 8 47.69 11.07 -23.84
C LYS A 8 46.92 11.85 -24.91
N MET A 9 46.52 11.18 -25.98
CA MET A 9 45.42 11.62 -26.86
C MET A 9 44.84 10.37 -27.51
N GLY A 10 44.15 9.57 -26.69
CA GLY A 10 43.20 8.58 -27.16
C GLY A 10 41.81 9.13 -26.92
N LEU A 11 41.27 9.84 -27.90
CA LEU A 11 39.83 10.11 -27.97
C LEU A 11 39.14 8.80 -28.37
N THR A 12 38.56 8.11 -27.40
CA THR A 12 37.39 7.27 -27.63
C THR A 12 36.44 7.53 -26.47
N ALA A 13 35.50 8.45 -26.67
CA ALA A 13 34.42 8.67 -25.73
C ALA A 13 33.53 7.42 -25.70
N SER A 14 33.75 6.55 -24.71
CA SER A 14 32.75 5.58 -24.29
C SER A 14 31.64 6.36 -23.57
N VAL A 15 30.48 6.50 -24.22
CA VAL A 15 29.27 7.03 -23.58
C VAL A 15 28.83 6.02 -22.52
N SER A 16 29.32 6.18 -21.29
CA SER A 16 28.73 5.53 -20.13
C SER A 16 27.41 6.25 -19.82
N HIS A 17 26.30 5.52 -19.94
CA HIS A 17 25.02 5.97 -19.41
C HIS A 17 25.21 6.22 -17.90
N PRO A 18 24.78 7.38 -17.35
CA PRO A 18 24.82 7.57 -15.92
C PRO A 18 23.76 6.65 -15.29
N THR A 19 24.24 5.61 -14.61
CA THR A 19 23.46 4.84 -13.66
C THR A 19 22.91 5.82 -12.63
N LYS A 20 21.59 5.78 -12.40
CA LYS A 20 20.86 6.67 -11.50
C LYS A 20 21.44 6.55 -10.09
N GLU A 21 22.38 7.42 -9.73
CA GLU A 21 22.88 7.53 -8.37
C GLU A 21 21.74 8.06 -7.51
N ASP A 22 21.28 7.24 -6.56
CA ASP A 22 20.25 7.63 -5.59
C ASP A 22 20.84 8.72 -4.68
N ILE A 23 20.48 9.99 -4.96
CA ILE A 23 20.85 11.11 -4.12
C ILE A 23 20.09 10.98 -2.79
N VAL A 24 20.76 10.47 -1.76
CA VAL A 24 20.22 10.47 -0.39
C VAL A 24 20.35 11.87 0.18
N ILE A 25 19.26 12.63 0.15
CA ILE A 25 19.18 13.94 0.81
C ILE A 25 18.88 13.68 2.30
N GLU A 26 19.79 14.10 3.18
CA GLU A 26 19.64 13.95 4.62
C GLU A 26 18.32 14.56 5.12
N GLY A 27 17.54 13.79 5.89
CA GLY A 27 16.21 14.19 6.38
C GLY A 27 15.04 13.96 5.43
N TYR A 28 15.27 13.49 4.19
CA TYR A 28 14.21 13.14 3.23
C TYR A 28 14.14 11.63 2.99
N ILE A 29 12.91 11.13 2.82
CA ILE A 29 12.67 9.72 2.50
C ILE A 29 12.61 9.57 0.98
N THR A 30 13.40 8.64 0.43
CA THR A 30 13.33 8.30 -0.99
C THR A 30 12.07 7.48 -1.27
N PRO A 31 11.26 7.83 -2.28
CA PRO A 31 10.09 7.05 -2.65
C PRO A 31 10.46 5.60 -2.98
N GLN A 32 9.66 4.68 -2.48
CA GLN A 32 9.83 3.24 -2.70
C GLN A 32 8.78 2.73 -3.69
N SER A 33 9.12 1.64 -4.38
CA SER A 33 8.14 0.94 -5.22
C SER A 33 7.07 0.25 -4.35
N ALA A 34 5.88 0.08 -4.90
CA ALA A 34 4.82 -0.69 -4.24
C ALA A 34 5.25 -2.10 -3.84
N GLU A 35 6.11 -2.74 -4.63
CA GLU A 35 6.66 -4.07 -4.32
C GLU A 35 7.49 -4.04 -3.04
N GLN A 36 8.42 -3.09 -2.92
CA GLN A 36 9.21 -2.89 -1.69
C GLN A 36 8.35 -2.47 -0.50
N LEU A 37 7.34 -1.62 -0.74
CA LEU A 37 6.44 -1.17 0.33
C LEU A 37 5.58 -2.32 0.86
N LEU A 38 5.13 -3.24 0.01
CA LEU A 38 4.24 -4.34 0.39
C LEU A 38 5.00 -5.60 0.83
N SER A 39 6.32 -5.66 0.71
CA SER A 39 7.10 -6.88 0.95
C SER A 39 7.27 -7.27 2.41
N THR A 40 6.84 -6.43 3.37
CA THR A 40 6.95 -6.77 4.80
C THR A 40 6.04 -7.94 5.15
N GLU A 41 6.46 -8.78 6.10
CA GLU A 41 5.67 -9.96 6.52
C GLU A 41 4.25 -9.59 6.95
N LEU A 42 4.10 -8.49 7.70
CA LEU A 42 2.80 -8.00 8.15
C LEU A 42 1.90 -7.60 6.97
N ARG A 43 2.44 -6.90 5.96
CA ARG A 43 1.66 -6.46 4.80
C ARG A 43 1.29 -7.63 3.90
N GLN A 44 2.20 -8.59 3.73
CA GLN A 44 1.89 -9.84 3.03
C GLN A 44 0.82 -10.66 3.75
N ALA A 45 0.85 -10.72 5.09
CA ALA A 45 -0.21 -11.35 5.87
C ALA A 45 -1.58 -10.69 5.63
N TRP A 46 -1.63 -9.35 5.56
CA TRP A 46 -2.85 -8.64 5.20
C TRP A 46 -3.32 -8.91 3.78
N LEU A 47 -2.41 -8.93 2.79
CA LEU A 47 -2.75 -9.28 1.41
C LEU A 47 -3.35 -10.69 1.31
N ASN A 48 -2.76 -11.65 2.02
CA ASN A 48 -3.27 -13.02 2.11
C ASN A 48 -4.65 -13.07 2.77
N HIS A 49 -4.85 -12.31 3.85
CA HIS A 49 -6.16 -12.20 4.50
C HIS A 49 -7.21 -11.61 3.55
N ILE A 50 -6.89 -10.53 2.83
CA ILE A 50 -7.78 -9.95 1.82
C ILE A 50 -8.11 -10.99 0.75
N TRP A 51 -7.10 -11.66 0.18
CA TRP A 51 -7.29 -12.72 -0.82
C TRP A 51 -8.28 -13.79 -0.35
N GLN A 52 -8.06 -14.36 0.84
CA GLN A 52 -8.93 -15.37 1.46
C GLN A 52 -10.38 -14.91 1.61
N HIS A 53 -10.61 -13.59 1.69
CA HIS A 53 -11.93 -13.02 1.91
C HIS A 53 -12.67 -12.51 0.65
N THR A 54 -12.11 -12.68 -0.55
CA THR A 54 -12.71 -12.15 -1.80
C THR A 54 -13.50 -13.18 -2.62
N SER A 55 -13.25 -14.49 -2.46
CA SER A 55 -13.85 -15.57 -3.28
C SER A 55 -13.71 -15.37 -4.79
N LEU A 56 -12.64 -14.70 -5.24
CA LEU A 56 -12.38 -14.41 -6.64
C LEU A 56 -11.39 -15.41 -7.26
N SER A 57 -11.35 -15.48 -8.59
CA SER A 57 -10.19 -16.07 -9.28
C SER A 57 -8.94 -15.23 -9.06
N HIS A 58 -7.77 -15.83 -9.27
CA HIS A 58 -6.49 -15.12 -9.10
C HIS A 58 -6.40 -13.88 -10.00
N GLU A 59 -6.74 -14.01 -11.29
CA GLU A 59 -6.75 -12.90 -12.25
C GLU A 59 -7.68 -11.75 -11.81
N GLN A 60 -8.87 -12.10 -11.30
CA GLN A 60 -9.82 -11.11 -10.80
C GLN A 60 -9.30 -10.42 -9.54
N PHE A 61 -8.67 -11.15 -8.63
CA PHE A 61 -8.07 -10.57 -7.43
C PHE A 61 -6.92 -9.63 -7.76
N GLU A 62 -6.04 -10.03 -8.68
CA GLU A 62 -4.94 -9.17 -9.13
C GLU A 62 -5.47 -7.85 -9.68
N ARG A 63 -6.49 -7.92 -10.55
CA ARG A 63 -7.07 -6.73 -11.18
C ARG A 63 -7.86 -5.85 -10.22
N LEU A 64 -8.65 -6.44 -9.33
CA LEU A 64 -9.64 -5.72 -8.51
C LEU A 64 -9.13 -5.34 -7.12
N TYR A 65 -8.08 -6.00 -6.61
CA TYR A 65 -7.54 -5.77 -5.27
C TYR A 65 -6.04 -5.46 -5.33
N LEU A 66 -5.22 -6.35 -5.88
CA LEU A 66 -3.76 -6.18 -5.79
C LEU A 66 -3.27 -4.93 -6.52
N LYS A 67 -3.66 -4.71 -7.79
CA LYS A 67 -3.27 -3.51 -8.55
C LYS A 67 -3.72 -2.21 -7.88
N PRO A 68 -4.99 -2.07 -7.44
CA PRO A 68 -5.40 -0.90 -6.65
C PRO A 68 -4.61 -0.70 -5.35
N ILE A 69 -4.31 -1.79 -4.62
CA ILE A 69 -3.52 -1.71 -3.39
C ILE A 69 -2.08 -1.27 -3.68
N GLN A 70 -1.47 -1.77 -4.75
CA GLN A 70 -0.14 -1.33 -5.19
C GLN A 70 -0.14 0.14 -5.59
N HIS A 71 -1.16 0.60 -6.31
CA HIS A 71 -1.31 2.02 -6.64
C HIS A 71 -1.47 2.88 -5.37
N TYR A 72 -2.30 2.43 -4.43
CA TYR A 72 -2.46 3.08 -3.13
C TYR A 72 -1.13 3.15 -2.37
N ALA A 73 -0.36 2.06 -2.30
CA ALA A 73 0.96 2.03 -1.68
C ALA A 73 1.91 3.05 -2.31
N ASN A 74 1.94 3.15 -3.64
CA ASN A 74 2.74 4.15 -4.34
C ASN A 74 2.34 5.60 -4.01
N LEU A 75 1.07 5.86 -3.71
CA LEU A 75 0.59 7.19 -3.33
C LEU A 75 0.91 7.53 -1.87
N VAL A 76 0.71 6.59 -0.95
CA VAL A 76 0.84 6.87 0.49
C VAL A 76 2.25 6.68 1.01
N GLN A 77 3.11 5.92 0.32
CA GLN A 77 4.52 5.76 0.65
C GLN A 77 4.73 5.49 2.15
N GLN A 78 5.52 6.32 2.81
CA GLN A 78 5.86 6.23 4.22
C GLN A 78 5.06 7.21 5.10
N PHE A 79 3.92 7.74 4.63
CA PHE A 79 3.11 8.66 5.44
C PHE A 79 2.55 7.96 6.69
N PRO A 80 2.57 8.65 7.86
CA PRO A 80 1.83 8.20 9.02
C PRO A 80 0.32 8.39 8.79
N ALA A 81 -0.51 7.56 9.43
CA ALA A 81 -1.97 7.73 9.33
C ALA A 81 -2.48 8.88 10.20
N SER A 82 -1.73 9.24 11.24
CA SER A 82 -2.05 10.31 12.18
C SER A 82 -0.79 10.78 12.93
N GLU A 83 -0.91 11.88 13.68
CA GLU A 83 0.18 12.42 14.51
C GLU A 83 0.34 11.67 15.85
N SER A 84 -0.75 11.09 16.39
CA SER A 84 -0.73 10.38 17.67
C SER A 84 -1.77 9.26 17.71
N HIS A 85 -1.39 8.02 17.39
CA HIS A 85 -2.19 6.81 17.60
C HIS A 85 -1.42 5.52 17.24
N HIS A 86 -2.11 4.38 17.21
CA HIS A 86 -1.58 3.07 16.81
C HIS A 86 -1.02 2.99 15.37
N HIS A 87 -1.21 4.02 14.53
CA HIS A 87 -0.62 4.12 13.18
C HIS A 87 0.16 5.42 12.95
N ALA A 88 0.63 6.06 14.02
CA ALA A 88 1.47 7.26 13.96
C ALA A 88 2.96 6.90 13.78
N TYR A 89 3.27 6.19 12.70
CA TYR A 89 4.63 5.79 12.33
C TYR A 89 4.79 5.75 10.80
N LEU A 90 6.02 5.65 10.30
CA LEU A 90 6.31 5.61 8.86
C LEU A 90 5.65 4.40 8.19
N GLY A 91 4.83 4.70 7.18
CA GLY A 91 4.02 3.70 6.48
C GLY A 91 2.73 3.31 7.19
N GLY A 92 2.42 3.94 8.33
CA GLY A 92 1.22 3.67 9.11
C GLY A 92 -0.06 3.92 8.32
N LEU A 93 -0.08 4.83 7.34
CA LEU A 93 -1.24 5.03 6.46
C LEU A 93 -1.49 3.82 5.55
N LEU A 94 -0.43 3.21 5.01
CA LEU A 94 -0.54 1.98 4.20
C LEU A 94 -1.08 0.83 5.04
N ASP A 95 -0.51 0.64 6.23
CA ASP A 95 -0.91 -0.43 7.15
C ASP A 95 -2.37 -0.25 7.58
N HIS A 96 -2.77 0.97 7.96
CA HIS A 96 -4.15 1.28 8.29
C HIS A 96 -5.13 0.98 7.14
N GLY A 97 -4.77 1.32 5.90
CA GLY A 97 -5.58 1.03 4.72
C GLY A 97 -5.78 -0.47 4.50
N LEU A 98 -4.71 -1.27 4.61
CA LEU A 98 -4.78 -2.73 4.46
C LEU A 98 -5.65 -3.38 5.55
N GLU A 99 -5.49 -2.94 6.80
CA GLU A 99 -6.32 -3.38 7.92
C GLU A 99 -7.80 -3.10 7.67
N LEU A 100 -8.13 -1.88 7.22
CA LEU A 100 -9.50 -1.48 6.96
C LEU A 100 -10.15 -2.34 5.87
N VAL A 101 -9.45 -2.58 4.76
CA VAL A 101 -9.94 -3.44 3.67
C VAL A 101 -10.18 -4.87 4.17
N GLY A 102 -9.23 -5.44 4.91
CA GLY A 102 -9.36 -6.76 5.51
C GLY A 102 -10.58 -6.88 6.44
N HIS A 103 -10.77 -5.90 7.32
CA HIS A 103 -11.91 -5.87 8.24
C HIS A 103 -13.26 -5.73 7.52
N VAL A 104 -13.36 -4.85 6.52
CA VAL A 104 -14.59 -4.65 5.76
C VAL A 104 -14.97 -5.92 4.98
N LEU A 105 -14.00 -6.63 4.41
CA LEU A 105 -14.24 -7.91 3.72
C LEU A 105 -14.73 -9.00 4.69
N LYS A 106 -14.14 -9.10 5.88
CA LYS A 106 -14.59 -10.02 6.92
C LYS A 106 -16.03 -9.73 7.35
N ILE A 107 -16.38 -8.46 7.52
CA ILE A 107 -17.76 -8.03 7.83
C ILE A 107 -18.71 -8.39 6.68
N ARG A 108 -18.32 -8.14 5.42
CA ARG A 108 -19.11 -8.50 4.23
C ARG A 108 -19.45 -9.99 4.22
N GLN A 109 -18.51 -10.87 4.55
CA GLN A 109 -18.78 -12.31 4.60
C GLN A 109 -19.84 -12.67 5.65
N GLY A 110 -19.85 -12.00 6.80
CA GLY A 110 -20.90 -12.15 7.83
C GLY A 110 -22.30 -11.68 7.38
N TYR A 111 -22.40 -11.02 6.22
CA TYR A 111 -23.66 -10.56 5.63
C TYR A 111 -24.04 -11.28 4.33
N LEU A 112 -23.32 -12.32 3.94
CA LEU A 112 -23.79 -13.29 2.94
C LEU A 112 -24.96 -14.05 3.55
N LEU A 113 -26.18 -13.54 3.32
CA LEU A 113 -27.41 -14.17 3.77
C LEU A 113 -27.73 -15.36 2.84
N PRO A 114 -28.32 -16.44 3.37
CA PRO A 114 -28.86 -17.50 2.54
C PRO A 114 -29.85 -16.92 1.51
N PRO A 115 -29.96 -17.52 0.31
CA PRO A 115 -30.91 -17.08 -0.69
C PRO A 115 -32.33 -17.07 -0.10
N GLY A 116 -33.06 -15.94 -0.22
CA GLY A 116 -34.45 -15.79 0.23
C GLY A 116 -34.75 -14.69 1.25
N VAL A 117 -33.75 -13.94 1.75
CA VAL A 117 -34.00 -12.90 2.78
C VAL A 117 -34.49 -11.55 2.18
N PRO A 118 -35.58 -10.95 2.72
CA PRO A 118 -36.16 -9.69 2.20
C PRO A 118 -35.21 -8.47 2.21
N PRO A 119 -35.36 -7.52 1.26
CA PRO A 119 -34.48 -6.34 1.11
C PRO A 119 -34.34 -5.47 2.36
N LYS A 120 -35.39 -5.36 3.18
CA LYS A 120 -35.40 -4.53 4.41
C LYS A 120 -34.43 -5.06 5.49
N ILE A 121 -34.24 -6.37 5.55
CA ILE A 121 -33.27 -7.01 6.47
C ILE A 121 -31.83 -6.85 5.94
N LYS A 122 -31.65 -6.71 4.61
CA LYS A 122 -30.34 -6.42 3.99
C LYS A 122 -29.79 -5.07 4.46
N LEU A 123 -30.63 -4.03 4.45
CA LEU A 123 -30.21 -2.66 4.84
C LEU A 123 -29.86 -2.55 6.33
N PHE A 124 -30.66 -3.19 7.20
CA PHE A 124 -30.48 -3.11 8.64
C PHE A 124 -29.20 -3.80 9.13
N LYS A 125 -28.78 -4.90 8.49
CA LYS A 125 -27.54 -5.61 8.81
C LYS A 125 -26.29 -4.85 8.32
N VAL A 126 -26.32 -4.33 7.09
CA VAL A 126 -25.23 -3.47 6.56
C VAL A 126 -25.03 -2.22 7.42
N MET A 127 -26.12 -1.56 7.82
CA MET A 127 -26.06 -0.38 8.71
C MET A 127 -25.53 -0.72 10.11
N ARG A 128 -25.74 -1.94 10.62
CA ARG A 128 -25.19 -2.37 11.92
C ARG A 128 -23.69 -2.62 11.86
N GLY A 129 -23.19 -3.17 10.75
CA GLY A 129 -21.75 -3.33 10.50
C GLY A 129 -21.04 -2.00 10.29
N LEU A 130 -21.67 -1.08 9.54
CA LEU A 130 -21.17 0.29 9.36
C LEU A 130 -21.17 1.08 10.69
N ARG A 131 -22.19 0.87 11.53
CA ARG A 131 -22.24 1.45 12.89
C ARG A 131 -21.08 0.93 13.75
N LEU A 132 -20.76 -0.37 13.71
CA LEU A 132 -19.63 -0.93 14.47
C LEU A 132 -18.26 -0.42 13.99
N LEU A 133 -18.11 -0.20 12.67
CA LEU A 133 -16.96 0.53 12.12
C LEU A 133 -16.89 1.93 12.71
N LEU A 134 -17.97 2.70 12.67
CA LEU A 134 -17.94 4.10 13.10
C LEU A 134 -17.85 4.29 14.63
N THR A 135 -18.38 3.36 15.45
CA THR A 135 -18.38 3.49 16.92
C THR A 135 -17.09 3.04 17.61
N ARG A 136 -16.16 2.41 16.89
CA ARG A 136 -14.90 1.88 17.47
C ARG A 136 -13.67 2.77 17.18
N GLY A 137 -13.87 4.10 17.23
CA GLY A 137 -12.78 5.09 17.27
C GLY A 137 -12.48 5.87 15.98
N TYR A 138 -13.36 5.88 14.98
CA TYR A 138 -13.08 6.47 13.65
C TYR A 138 -13.43 7.97 13.50
N TYR A 139 -13.73 8.68 14.59
CA TYR A 139 -14.10 10.11 14.54
C TYR A 139 -13.08 11.03 15.22
N MET A 140 -11.78 10.82 15.01
CA MET A 140 -10.76 11.81 15.40
C MET A 140 -9.53 11.81 14.46
N ILE A 141 -9.74 11.49 13.19
CA ILE A 141 -8.67 11.60 12.18
C ILE A 141 -9.16 12.66 11.19
N TRP A 142 -8.45 13.78 11.15
CA TRP A 142 -8.78 15.09 10.59
C TRP A 142 -9.50 16.03 11.56
N VAL A 143 -8.83 17.15 11.86
CA VAL A 143 -9.17 18.26 12.76
C VAL A 143 -8.80 18.04 14.23
N LYS A 144 -7.52 18.24 14.57
CA LYS A 144 -6.97 19.52 15.05
C LYS A 144 -5.45 19.49 15.03
#